data_AF-A0A7C3RS88-F1
#
_entry.id   AF-A0A7C3RS88-F1
#
_cell.length_a   1.000
_cell.length_b   1.000
_cell.length_c   1.000
_cell.angle_alpha   90.00
_cell.angle_beta   90.00
_cell.angle_gamma   90.00
#
_symmetry.space_group_name_H-M   'P 1'
#
loop_
_entity.id
_entity.type
_entity.pdbx_description
1 polymer ?
#
loop_
_entity_poly.entity_id
_entity_poly.type
_entity_poly.pdbx_seq_one_letter_code
_entity_poly.pdbx_strand_id
1 'polypeptide(L)'
;MEKIRNLRYPLFILGTIIIYLFNLLSPYINPYYLQIIIFAGINIILAVSLNVINGLCGQFSLGHAGFMAVGAYFSSFLTFYYKIPFPLALISGGILAGLIGLGVGIPTLRLRGDYLAIATLGMGEIIRVILFNLDIVGGARGFPGIPKYTSFFWVYFVVLLVLISSYNLLKSPQGRAILSIREDEIASEAMGINTTRFKIFAFIFGAFWAGIAGGLWAHYIQFLHPSSFTFMKSVEV
;
A
#
# COMPACT_ATOMS: atom_id res chain seq x y z
N MET A 1 31.22 -3.96 -1.74
CA MET A 1 30.03 -3.16 -2.14
C MET A 1 29.68 -3.27 -3.64
N GLU A 2 30.61 -3.67 -4.51
CA GLU A 2 30.39 -3.74 -5.98
C GLU A 2 29.63 -4.99 -6.48
N LYS A 3 29.90 -6.17 -5.89
CA LYS A 3 29.24 -7.44 -6.27
C LYS A 3 27.71 -7.45 -6.14
N ILE A 4 27.14 -6.60 -5.29
CA ILE A 4 25.68 -6.58 -5.01
C ILE A 4 24.94 -5.64 -5.98
N ARG A 5 25.64 -4.69 -6.62
CA ARG A 5 25.04 -3.81 -7.65
C ARG A 5 24.67 -4.60 -8.91
N ASN A 6 25.40 -5.69 -9.19
CA ASN A 6 25.17 -6.62 -10.30
C ASN A 6 24.04 -7.63 -10.07
N LEU A 7 23.48 -7.75 -8.85
CA LEU A 7 22.36 -8.67 -8.58
C LEU A 7 20.98 -8.05 -8.86
N ARG A 8 20.92 -6.74 -9.15
CA ARG A 8 19.68 -5.98 -9.40
C ARG A 8 19.10 -6.25 -10.78
N TYR A 9 19.95 -6.29 -11.80
CA TYR A 9 19.58 -6.61 -13.18
C TYR A 9 19.09 -8.06 -13.36
N PRO A 10 19.74 -9.10 -12.82
CA PRO A 10 19.26 -10.47 -12.97
C PRO A 10 17.95 -10.73 -12.21
N LEU A 11 17.68 -10.08 -11.07
CA LEU A 11 16.39 -10.22 -10.38
C LEU A 11 15.23 -9.59 -11.19
N PHE A 12 15.50 -8.45 -11.85
CA PHE A 12 14.53 -7.77 -12.72
C PHE A 12 14.27 -8.56 -13.99
N ILE A 13 15.33 -9.12 -14.60
CA ILE A 13 15.27 -9.95 -15.80
C ILE A 13 14.56 -11.28 -15.49
N LEU A 14 14.89 -11.93 -14.37
CA LEU A 14 14.22 -13.16 -13.93
C LEU A 14 12.74 -12.91 -13.60
N GLY A 15 12.43 -11.81 -12.91
CA GLY A 15 11.06 -11.41 -12.61
C GLY A 15 10.25 -11.10 -13.87
N THR A 16 10.82 -10.40 -14.84
CA THR A 16 10.16 -10.12 -16.13
C THR A 16 10.01 -11.36 -17.01
N ILE A 17 10.96 -12.29 -16.98
CA ILE A 17 10.84 -13.60 -17.64
C ILE A 17 9.72 -14.43 -16.99
N ILE A 18 9.61 -14.43 -15.66
CA ILE A 18 8.54 -15.11 -14.92
C ILE A 18 7.17 -14.48 -15.24
N ILE A 19 7.08 -13.15 -15.34
CA ILE A 19 5.86 -12.43 -15.77
C ILE A 19 5.43 -12.89 -17.15
N TYR A 20 6.36 -12.91 -18.09
CA TYR A 20 6.08 -13.26 -19.49
C TYR A 20 5.64 -14.73 -19.60
N LEU A 21 6.35 -15.63 -18.93
CA LEU A 21 6.04 -17.05 -18.92
C LEU A 21 4.68 -17.34 -18.26
N PHE A 22 4.37 -16.69 -17.13
CA PHE A 22 3.10 -16.89 -16.43
C PHE A 22 1.92 -16.26 -17.16
N ASN A 23 2.09 -15.12 -17.83
CA ASN A 23 1.02 -14.55 -18.67
C ASN A 23 0.68 -15.48 -19.85
N LEU A 24 1.68 -16.17 -20.41
CA LEU A 24 1.46 -17.17 -21.46
C LEU A 24 0.71 -18.41 -20.94
N LEU A 25 0.97 -18.82 -19.70
CA LEU A 25 0.33 -19.96 -19.04
C LEU A 25 -1.03 -19.61 -18.39
N SER A 26 -1.31 -18.33 -18.14
CA SER A 26 -2.50 -17.84 -17.43
C SER A 26 -3.84 -18.31 -17.99
N PRO A 27 -4.04 -18.45 -19.32
CA PRO A 27 -5.30 -18.97 -19.87
C PRO A 27 -5.55 -20.45 -19.54
N TYR A 28 -4.51 -21.21 -19.19
CA TYR A 28 -4.57 -22.64 -18.92
C TYR A 28 -4.67 -22.97 -17.42
N ILE A 29 -4.63 -21.95 -16.55
CA ILE A 29 -4.72 -22.11 -15.10
C ILE A 29 -6.18 -22.02 -14.67
N ASN A 30 -6.58 -22.90 -13.75
CA ASN A 30 -7.93 -22.85 -13.16
C ASN A 30 -8.20 -21.46 -12.53
N PRO A 31 -9.34 -20.81 -12.84
CA PRO A 31 -9.70 -19.50 -12.31
C PRO A 31 -9.63 -19.38 -10.78
N TYR A 32 -9.92 -20.46 -10.05
CA TYR A 32 -9.83 -20.51 -8.59
C TYR A 32 -8.40 -20.28 -8.08
N TYR A 33 -7.42 -21.00 -8.65
CA TYR A 33 -6.01 -20.83 -8.26
C TYR A 33 -5.49 -19.46 -8.67
N LEU A 34 -5.92 -18.95 -9.83
CA LEU A 34 -5.56 -17.60 -10.28
C LEU A 34 -6.06 -16.53 -9.32
N GLN A 35 -7.27 -16.66 -8.78
CA GLN A 35 -7.82 -15.77 -7.77
C GLN A 35 -7.00 -15.79 -6.47
N ILE A 36 -6.64 -16.97 -5.98
CA ILE A 36 -5.82 -17.12 -4.77
C ILE A 36 -4.47 -16.42 -4.97
N ILE A 37 -3.82 -16.64 -6.11
CA ILE A 37 -2.51 -16.04 -6.41
C ILE A 37 -2.61 -14.51 -6.50
N ILE A 38 -3.67 -13.98 -7.13
CA ILE A 38 -3.90 -12.53 -7.21
C ILE A 38 -4.10 -11.93 -5.81
N PHE A 39 -4.93 -12.54 -4.96
CA PHE A 39 -5.11 -12.07 -3.59
C PHE A 39 -3.86 -12.19 -2.75
N ALA A 40 -3.09 -13.27 -2.89
CA ALA A 40 -1.78 -13.41 -2.26
C ALA A 40 -0.84 -12.27 -2.68
N GLY A 41 -0.77 -11.95 -3.98
CA GLY A 41 0.03 -10.84 -4.49
C GLY A 41 -0.38 -9.48 -3.94
N ILE A 42 -1.70 -9.21 -3.83
CA ILE A 42 -2.21 -7.97 -3.23
C ILE A 42 -1.84 -7.89 -1.74
N ASN A 43 -1.99 -8.98 -0.99
CA ASN A 43 -1.60 -9.03 0.43
C ASN A 43 -0.09 -8.89 0.61
N ILE A 44 0.75 -9.39 -0.32
CA ILE A 44 2.20 -9.14 -0.30
C ILE A 44 2.50 -7.64 -0.40
N ILE A 45 1.80 -6.91 -1.28
CA ILE A 45 1.98 -5.46 -1.42
C ILE A 45 1.61 -4.75 -0.10
N LEU A 46 0.48 -5.13 0.50
CA LEU A 46 0.04 -4.59 1.78
C LEU A 46 1.05 -4.90 2.90
N ALA A 47 1.49 -6.16 3.03
CA ALA A 47 2.43 -6.60 4.06
C ALA A 47 3.79 -5.89 3.93
N VAL A 48 4.32 -5.75 2.72
CA VAL A 48 5.58 -5.02 2.48
C VAL A 48 5.41 -3.54 2.82
N SER A 49 4.29 -2.93 2.43
CA SER A 49 4.02 -1.52 2.74
C SER A 49 3.87 -1.26 4.24
N LEU A 50 3.26 -2.19 4.99
CA LEU A 50 3.13 -2.13 6.45
C LEU A 50 4.48 -2.39 7.13
N ASN A 51 5.28 -3.31 6.60
CA ASN A 51 6.63 -3.60 7.10
C ASN A 51 7.53 -2.36 7.04
N VAL A 52 7.36 -1.45 6.07
CA VAL A 52 8.12 -0.19 6.07
C VAL A 52 7.78 0.71 7.27
N ILE A 53 6.52 0.73 7.70
CA ILE A 53 6.06 1.53 8.84
C ILE A 53 6.41 0.81 10.16
N ASN A 54 5.87 -0.38 10.36
CA ASN A 54 5.95 -1.12 11.62
C ASN A 54 7.31 -1.80 11.79
N GLY A 55 7.81 -2.42 10.72
CA GLY A 55 9.07 -3.14 10.75
C GLY A 55 10.27 -2.22 10.68
N LEU A 56 10.41 -1.39 9.65
CA LEU A 56 11.64 -0.61 9.44
C LEU A 56 11.74 0.61 10.35
N CYS A 57 10.66 1.37 10.48
CA CYS A 57 10.66 2.58 11.29
C CYS A 57 10.33 2.32 12.78
N GLY A 58 9.82 1.13 13.11
CA GLY A 58 9.42 0.78 14.48
C GLY A 58 8.12 1.45 14.95
N GLN A 59 7.28 1.91 14.03
CA GLN A 59 6.02 2.59 14.37
C GLN A 59 4.86 1.62 14.40
N PHE A 60 4.20 1.43 15.54
CA PHE A 60 3.04 0.55 15.58
C PHE A 60 1.81 1.24 14.97
N SER A 61 1.50 0.92 13.71
CA SER A 61 0.33 1.42 12.98
C SER A 61 -0.70 0.32 12.74
N LEU A 62 -1.98 0.63 12.96
CA LEU A 62 -3.13 -0.26 12.77
C LEU A 62 -4.15 0.28 11.74
N GLY A 63 -3.85 1.40 11.08
CA GLY A 63 -4.75 2.09 10.15
C GLY A 63 -4.64 1.65 8.69
N HIS A 64 -3.92 0.57 8.39
CA HIS A 64 -3.51 0.24 7.01
C HIS A 64 -4.67 -0.05 6.06
N ALA A 65 -5.75 -0.66 6.55
CA ALA A 65 -6.99 -0.86 5.80
C ALA A 65 -7.63 0.46 5.35
N GLY A 66 -7.46 1.55 6.12
CA GLY A 66 -7.95 2.87 5.75
C GLY A 66 -7.26 3.42 4.50
N PHE A 67 -5.93 3.32 4.42
CA PHE A 67 -5.17 3.73 3.23
C PHE A 67 -5.50 2.86 2.00
N MET A 68 -5.70 1.56 2.23
CA MET A 68 -6.20 0.66 1.20
C MET A 68 -7.59 1.09 0.70
N ALA A 69 -8.50 1.47 1.60
CA ALA A 69 -9.83 1.95 1.24
C ALA A 69 -9.76 3.22 0.36
N VAL A 70 -8.95 4.21 0.76
CA VAL A 70 -8.77 5.45 -0.02
C VAL A 70 -8.37 5.14 -1.46
N GLY A 71 -7.34 4.31 -1.64
CA GLY A 71 -6.85 3.96 -2.97
C GLY A 71 -7.84 3.12 -3.78
N ALA A 72 -8.56 2.19 -3.12
CA ALA A 72 -9.62 1.40 -3.73
C ALA A 72 -10.73 2.30 -4.28
N TYR A 73 -11.32 3.14 -3.44
CA TYR A 73 -12.44 3.99 -3.82
C TYR A 73 -12.04 5.07 -4.84
N PHE A 74 -10.88 5.71 -4.66
CA PHE A 74 -10.47 6.79 -5.55
C PHE A 74 -10.08 6.28 -6.94
N SER A 75 -9.33 5.18 -7.03
CA SER A 75 -9.00 4.60 -8.33
C SER A 75 -10.25 4.10 -9.06
N SER A 76 -11.20 3.48 -8.36
CA SER A 76 -12.47 3.05 -8.93
C SER A 76 -13.37 4.20 -9.33
N PHE A 77 -13.39 5.30 -8.56
CA PHE A 77 -14.12 6.51 -8.92
C PHE A 77 -13.61 7.09 -10.25
N LEU A 78 -12.29 7.16 -10.44
CA LEU A 78 -11.70 7.70 -11.66
C LEU A 78 -11.91 6.80 -12.89
N THR A 79 -11.82 5.48 -12.74
CA THR A 79 -12.07 4.56 -13.85
C THR A 79 -13.55 4.44 -14.19
N PHE A 80 -14.44 4.51 -13.21
CA PHE A 80 -15.88 4.38 -13.42
C PHE A 80 -16.48 5.64 -14.05
N TYR A 81 -16.25 6.82 -13.45
CA TYR A 81 -16.87 8.07 -13.92
C TYR A 81 -16.10 8.71 -15.07
N TYR A 82 -14.78 8.80 -14.96
CA TYR A 82 -13.95 9.54 -15.93
C TYR A 82 -13.30 8.63 -16.98
N LYS A 83 -13.44 7.30 -16.85
CA LYS A 83 -12.84 6.31 -17.77
C LYS A 83 -11.34 6.52 -17.99
N ILE A 84 -10.66 7.03 -16.97
CA ILE A 84 -9.22 7.27 -17.00
C ILE A 84 -8.49 5.93 -17.17
N PRO A 85 -7.39 5.86 -17.94
CA PRO A 85 -6.60 4.65 -18.07
C PRO A 85 -6.21 4.06 -16.71
N PHE A 86 -6.41 2.75 -16.57
CA PHE A 86 -6.23 2.02 -15.30
C PHE A 86 -4.90 2.33 -14.57
N PRO A 87 -3.73 2.40 -15.23
CA PRO A 87 -2.47 2.66 -14.53
C PRO A 87 -2.43 4.06 -13.90
N LEU A 88 -3.02 5.05 -14.56
CA LEU A 88 -3.06 6.43 -14.08
C LEU A 88 -4.03 6.56 -12.90
N ALA A 89 -5.19 5.91 -13.00
CA ALA A 89 -6.14 5.82 -11.89
C ALA A 89 -5.51 5.13 -10.67
N LEU A 90 -4.76 4.04 -10.89
CA LEU A 90 -4.07 3.30 -9.83
C LEU A 90 -3.01 4.16 -9.11
N ILE A 91 -2.15 4.83 -9.86
CA ILE A 91 -1.11 5.71 -9.31
C ILE A 91 -1.76 6.88 -8.55
N SER A 92 -2.81 7.49 -9.10
CA SER A 92 -3.51 8.58 -8.44
C SER A 92 -4.17 8.15 -7.12
N GLY A 93 -4.69 6.92 -7.03
CA GLY A 93 -5.17 6.31 -5.78
C GLY A 93 -4.06 6.18 -4.74
N GLY A 94 -2.88 5.70 -5.16
CA GLY A 94 -1.69 5.67 -4.31
C GLY A 94 -1.27 7.06 -3.84
N ILE A 95 -1.23 8.05 -4.74
CA ILE A 95 -0.86 9.44 -4.40
C ILE A 95 -1.83 10.00 -3.37
N LEU A 96 -3.14 9.84 -3.57
CA LEU A 96 -4.15 10.32 -2.62
C LEU A 96 -4.00 9.64 -1.26
N ALA A 97 -3.79 8.33 -1.23
CA ALA A 97 -3.54 7.59 0.01
C ALA A 97 -2.27 8.11 0.72
N GLY A 98 -1.20 8.39 -0.03
CA GLY A 98 0.02 9.01 0.49
C GLY A 98 -0.20 10.44 1.03
N LEU A 99 -1.03 11.25 0.37
CA LEU A 99 -1.38 12.60 0.83
C LEU A 99 -2.22 12.57 2.11
N ILE A 100 -3.20 11.66 2.19
CA ILE A 100 -3.94 11.42 3.43
C ILE A 100 -2.99 10.90 4.51
N GLY A 101 -2.06 10.01 4.15
CA GLY A 101 -0.98 9.55 5.02
C GLY A 101 -0.12 10.70 5.56
N LEU A 102 0.25 11.68 4.73
CA LEU A 102 0.97 12.89 5.16
C LEU A 102 0.13 13.71 6.15
N GLY A 103 -1.15 13.95 5.82
CA GLY A 103 -2.07 14.71 6.67
C GLY A 103 -2.28 14.07 8.04
N VAL A 104 -2.27 12.73 8.09
CA VAL A 104 -2.40 11.93 9.32
C VAL A 104 -1.07 11.82 10.05
N GLY A 105 0.04 11.66 9.33
CA GLY A 105 1.37 11.50 9.90
C GLY A 105 1.82 12.73 10.68
N ILE A 106 1.54 13.94 10.19
CA ILE A 106 1.96 15.18 10.88
C ILE A 106 1.44 15.26 12.33
N PRO A 107 0.14 15.10 12.62
CA PRO A 107 -0.37 15.13 13.99
C PRO A 107 -0.08 13.85 14.78
N THR A 108 -0.17 12.67 14.16
CA THR A 108 -0.07 11.41 14.89
C THR A 108 1.36 11.07 15.32
N LEU A 109 2.37 11.56 14.61
CA LEU A 109 3.77 11.30 14.94
C LEU A 109 4.31 12.09 16.15
N ARG A 110 3.46 12.93 16.76
CA ARG A 110 3.68 13.48 18.11
C ARG A 110 3.37 12.46 19.20
N LEU A 111 2.65 11.39 18.87
CA LEU A 111 2.30 10.29 19.75
C LEU A 111 3.34 9.18 19.68
N ARG A 112 3.46 8.38 20.75
CA ARG A 112 4.44 7.29 20.87
C ARG A 112 3.75 5.99 21.24
N GLY A 113 4.32 4.87 20.79
CA GLY A 113 3.86 3.52 21.12
C GLY A 113 2.38 3.31 20.82
N ASP A 114 1.63 2.85 21.82
CA ASP A 114 0.23 2.45 21.70
C ASP A 114 -0.70 3.62 21.30
N TYR A 115 -0.35 4.86 21.67
CA TYR A 115 -1.13 6.03 21.29
C TYR A 115 -1.13 6.25 19.77
N LEU A 116 -0.02 5.97 19.09
CA LEU A 116 0.07 6.03 17.63
C LEU A 116 -0.83 4.96 16.99
N ALA A 117 -0.87 3.77 17.57
CA ALA A 117 -1.70 2.68 17.08
C ALA A 117 -3.20 2.97 17.21
N ILE A 118 -3.63 3.51 18.35
CA ILE A 118 -5.02 3.93 18.57
C ILE A 118 -5.40 5.05 17.60
N ALA A 119 -4.52 6.05 17.41
CA ALA A 119 -4.79 7.16 16.49
C ALA A 119 -4.90 6.70 15.02
N THR A 120 -4.06 5.79 14.58
CA THR A 120 -4.11 5.24 13.21
C THR A 120 -5.33 4.35 12.98
N LEU A 121 -5.74 3.56 13.98
CA LEU A 121 -7.00 2.81 13.95
C LEU A 121 -8.20 3.76 13.80
N GLY A 122 -8.25 4.80 14.65
CA GLY A 122 -9.30 5.82 14.59
C GLY A 122 -9.37 6.49 13.21
N MET A 123 -8.23 6.79 12.59
CA MET A 123 -8.19 7.32 11.24
C MET A 123 -8.77 6.36 10.19
N GLY A 124 -8.44 5.07 10.27
CA GLY A 124 -9.02 4.06 9.38
C GLY A 124 -10.54 4.02 9.49
N GLU A 125 -11.06 4.14 10.72
CA GLU A 125 -12.49 4.17 10.97
C GLU A 125 -13.15 5.48 10.50
N ILE A 126 -12.50 6.63 10.66
CA ILE A 126 -12.97 7.91 10.11
C ILE A 126 -13.08 7.83 8.58
N ILE A 127 -12.07 7.30 7.89
CA ILE A 127 -12.11 7.08 6.43
C ILE A 127 -13.32 6.21 6.07
N ARG A 128 -13.54 5.11 6.80
CA ARG A 128 -14.66 4.20 6.58
C ARG A 128 -16.01 4.90 6.74
N VAL A 129 -16.17 5.71 7.79
CA VAL A 129 -17.39 6.48 8.07
C VAL A 129 -17.62 7.53 6.98
N ILE A 130 -16.57 8.23 6.53
CA ILE A 130 -16.66 9.18 5.41
C ILE A 130 -17.17 8.45 4.16
N LEU A 131 -16.57 7.32 3.79
CA LEU A 131 -16.98 6.52 2.63
C LEU A 131 -18.42 6.00 2.75
N PHE A 132 -18.86 5.64 3.96
CA PHE A 132 -20.22 5.18 4.23
C PHE A 132 -21.27 6.28 4.03
N ASN A 133 -20.92 7.55 4.30
CA ASN A 133 -21.81 8.70 4.16
C ASN A 133 -21.67 9.43 2.81
N LEU A 134 -20.83 8.92 1.88
CA LEU A 134 -20.53 9.59 0.62
C LEU A 134 -21.33 8.94 -0.53
N ASP A 135 -22.45 9.57 -0.90
CA ASP A 135 -23.38 9.04 -1.90
C ASP A 135 -22.74 8.87 -3.29
N ILE A 136 -21.76 9.72 -3.63
CA ILE A 136 -21.05 9.68 -4.92
C ILE A 136 -20.32 8.34 -5.14
N VAL A 137 -19.91 7.66 -4.07
CA VAL A 137 -19.28 6.33 -4.14
C VAL A 137 -20.23 5.21 -3.70
N GLY A 138 -21.53 5.48 -3.71
CA GLY A 138 -22.58 4.53 -3.33
C GLY A 138 -22.87 4.44 -1.82
N GLY A 139 -22.07 5.09 -0.97
CA GLY A 139 -22.28 5.17 0.48
C GLY A 139 -22.52 3.80 1.12
N ALA A 140 -23.57 3.70 1.93
CA ALA A 140 -23.99 2.47 2.60
C ALA A 140 -24.41 1.32 1.66
N ARG A 141 -24.71 1.61 0.38
CA ARG A 141 -25.10 0.58 -0.61
C ARG A 141 -23.90 -0.13 -1.22
N GLY A 142 -22.69 0.43 -1.04
CA GLY A 142 -21.50 0.01 -1.74
C GLY A 142 -21.43 0.54 -3.18
N PHE A 143 -20.27 0.35 -3.79
CA PHE A 143 -19.94 0.82 -5.13
C PHE A 143 -19.89 -0.36 -6.12
N PRO A 144 -20.99 -0.65 -6.83
CA PRO A 144 -21.02 -1.69 -7.85
C PRO A 144 -20.53 -1.21 -9.22
N GLY A 145 -20.23 -2.16 -10.10
CA GLY A 145 -19.99 -1.90 -11.52
C GLY A 145 -18.57 -1.46 -11.85
N ILE A 146 -17.60 -1.71 -10.97
CA ILE A 146 -16.21 -1.35 -11.22
C ILE A 146 -15.65 -2.24 -12.35
N PRO A 147 -15.05 -1.66 -13.41
CA PRO A 147 -14.48 -2.44 -14.50
C PRO A 147 -13.36 -3.37 -14.03
N LYS A 148 -13.35 -4.60 -14.55
CA LYS A 148 -12.31 -5.58 -14.22
C LYS A 148 -11.04 -5.35 -15.04
N TYR A 149 -10.11 -4.56 -14.50
CA TYR A 149 -8.81 -4.30 -15.14
C TYR A 149 -7.64 -5.04 -14.48
N THR A 150 -7.79 -5.47 -13.23
CA THR A 150 -6.71 -6.18 -12.54
C THR A 150 -6.52 -7.57 -13.14
N SER A 151 -5.33 -7.78 -13.69
CA SER A 151 -4.83 -9.08 -14.16
C SER A 151 -3.63 -9.51 -13.31
N PHE A 152 -3.25 -10.79 -13.43
CA PHE A 152 -2.04 -11.30 -12.78
C PHE A 152 -0.80 -10.47 -13.12
N PHE A 153 -0.68 -10.03 -14.38
CA PHE A 153 0.37 -9.13 -14.83
C PHE A 153 0.50 -7.88 -13.94
N TRP A 154 -0.62 -7.17 -13.72
CA TRP A 154 -0.62 -5.93 -12.94
C TRP A 154 -0.23 -6.17 -11.49
N VAL A 155 -0.77 -7.20 -10.86
CA VAL A 155 -0.45 -7.52 -9.46
C VAL A 155 1.03 -7.88 -9.32
N TYR A 156 1.54 -8.77 -10.15
CA TYR A 156 2.93 -9.20 -10.07
C TYR A 156 3.90 -8.04 -10.39
N PHE A 157 3.57 -7.22 -11.39
CA PHE A 157 4.34 -6.03 -11.72
C PHE A 157 4.45 -5.07 -10.52
N VAL A 158 3.33 -4.81 -9.84
CA VAL A 158 3.31 -3.97 -8.64
C VAL A 158 4.04 -4.64 -7.46
N VAL A 159 3.93 -5.96 -7.28
CA VAL A 159 4.72 -6.73 -6.28
C VAL A 159 6.22 -6.54 -6.51
N LEU A 160 6.70 -6.66 -7.76
CA LEU A 160 8.11 -6.39 -8.06
C LEU A 160 8.48 -4.94 -7.72
N LEU A 161 7.65 -3.97 -8.12
CA LEU A 161 7.93 -2.56 -7.86
C LEU A 161 7.98 -2.24 -6.37
N VAL A 162 7.07 -2.77 -5.55
CA VAL A 162 7.07 -2.52 -4.10
C VAL A 162 8.26 -3.19 -3.42
N LEU A 163 8.64 -4.40 -3.81
CA LEU A 163 9.81 -5.10 -3.28
C LEU A 163 11.11 -4.35 -3.62
N ILE A 164 11.23 -3.90 -4.87
CA ILE A 164 12.42 -3.20 -5.35
C ILE A 164 12.52 -1.81 -4.71
N SER A 165 11.41 -1.07 -4.65
CA SER A 165 11.38 0.24 -4.00
C SER A 165 11.69 0.13 -2.50
N SER A 166 11.12 -0.85 -1.80
CA SER A 166 11.40 -1.09 -0.37
C SER A 166 12.85 -1.52 -0.13
N TYR A 167 13.40 -2.38 -1.00
CA TYR A 167 14.81 -2.77 -0.94
C TYR A 167 15.76 -1.60 -1.21
N ASN A 168 15.44 -0.76 -2.19
CA ASN A 168 16.20 0.45 -2.48
C ASN A 168 16.14 1.44 -1.31
N LEU A 169 14.97 1.59 -0.68
CA LEU A 169 14.80 2.42 0.50
C LEU A 169 15.73 1.94 1.63
N LEU A 170 15.73 0.66 1.95
CA LEU A 170 16.61 0.07 2.97
C LEU A 170 18.10 0.38 2.76
N LYS A 171 18.56 0.38 1.51
CA LYS A 171 19.96 0.66 1.17
C LYS A 171 20.30 2.14 1.03
N SER A 172 19.28 3.00 0.93
CA SER A 172 19.46 4.43 0.78
C SER A 172 19.92 5.09 2.10
N PRO A 173 20.51 6.30 2.05
CA PRO A 173 20.78 7.09 3.26
C PRO A 173 19.53 7.31 4.12
N GLN A 174 18.37 7.49 3.48
CA GLN A 174 17.08 7.66 4.15
C GLN A 174 16.69 6.40 4.93
N GLY A 175 16.88 5.21 4.34
CA GLY A 175 16.62 3.95 5.03
C GLY A 175 17.52 3.72 6.24
N ARG A 176 18.80 4.10 6.16
CA ARG A 176 19.72 4.03 7.31
C ARG A 176 19.29 4.95 8.46
N ALA A 177 18.79 6.15 8.14
CA ALA A 177 18.22 7.05 9.14
C ALA A 177 16.93 6.49 9.76
N ILE A 178 16.07 5.86 8.97
CA ILE A 178 14.86 5.19 9.47
C ILE A 178 15.22 4.03 10.41
N LEU A 179 16.22 3.22 10.05
CA LEU A 179 16.70 2.13 10.88
C LEU A 179 17.30 2.62 12.20
N SER A 180 18.06 3.72 12.21
CA SER A 180 18.58 4.26 13.46
C SER A 180 17.48 4.73 14.40
N ILE A 181 16.40 5.33 13.86
CA ILE A 181 15.22 5.76 14.63
C ILE A 181 14.54 4.57 15.32
N ARG A 182 14.51 3.42 14.65
CA ARG A 182 13.94 2.19 15.21
C ARG A 182 14.75 1.67 16.40
N GLU A 183 16.09 1.74 16.33
CA GLU A 183 16.96 1.26 17.40
C GLU A 183 16.88 2.18 18.63
N ASP A 184 17.08 3.48 18.44
CA ASP A 184 16.90 4.48 19.49
C ASP A 184 16.58 5.85 18.86
N GLU A 185 15.35 6.31 19.07
CA GLU A 185 14.86 7.59 18.58
C GLU A 185 15.58 8.77 19.23
N ILE A 186 15.84 8.71 20.54
CA ILE A 186 16.46 9.80 21.31
C ILE A 186 17.93 9.94 20.90
N ALA A 187 18.64 8.81 20.77
CA ALA A 187 20.02 8.82 20.31
C ALA A 187 20.12 9.31 18.85
N SER A 188 19.20 8.89 17.98
CA SER A 188 19.16 9.38 16.59
C SER A 188 18.94 10.89 16.51
N GLU A 189 18.02 11.41 17.33
CA GLU A 189 17.75 12.84 17.42
C GLU A 189 18.97 13.63 17.95
N ALA A 190 19.67 13.11 18.96
CA ALA A 190 20.91 13.69 19.49
C ALA A 190 22.05 13.73 18.44
N MET A 191 22.06 12.80 17.49
CA MET A 191 22.99 12.78 16.36
C MET A 191 22.56 13.70 15.20
N GLY A 192 21.52 14.52 15.38
CA GLY A 192 21.06 15.51 14.40
C GLY A 192 20.12 14.96 13.32
N ILE A 193 19.60 13.74 13.48
CA ILE A 193 18.62 13.17 12.55
C ILE A 193 17.23 13.73 12.88
N ASN A 194 16.58 14.37 11.90
CA ASN A 194 15.20 14.80 12.06
C ASN A 194 14.25 13.59 12.02
N THR A 195 13.95 13.04 13.19
CA THR A 195 13.14 11.82 13.37
C THR A 195 11.75 11.97 12.76
N THR A 196 11.08 13.11 13.01
CA THR A 196 9.74 13.40 12.51
C THR A 196 9.65 13.32 10.99
N ARG A 197 10.62 13.89 10.26
CA ARG A 197 10.62 13.88 8.80
C ARG A 197 10.73 12.47 8.22
N PHE A 198 11.59 11.64 8.79
CA PHE A 198 11.79 10.26 8.31
C PHE A 198 10.61 9.34 8.66
N LYS A 199 10.01 9.56 9.83
CA LYS A 199 8.76 8.95 10.25
C LYS A 199 7.60 9.27 9.30
N ILE A 200 7.41 10.56 8.95
CA ILE A 200 6.41 10.99 7.96
C ILE A 200 6.68 10.32 6.61
N PHE A 201 7.94 10.31 6.17
CA PHE A 201 8.30 9.69 4.90
C PHE A 201 7.96 8.19 4.84
N ALA A 202 8.29 7.43 5.90
CA ALA A 202 7.96 6.01 5.99
C ALA A 202 6.45 5.78 5.92
N PHE A 203 5.68 6.64 6.60
CA PHE A 203 4.21 6.57 6.62
C PHE A 203 3.59 6.87 5.25
N ILE A 204 4.07 7.90 4.55
CA ILE A 204 3.63 8.23 3.18
C ILE A 204 3.96 7.08 2.22
N PHE A 205 5.16 6.51 2.32
CA PHE A 205 5.58 5.39 1.48
C PHE A 205 4.68 4.17 1.70
N GLY A 206 4.40 3.82 2.96
CA GLY A 206 3.49 2.72 3.28
C GLY A 206 2.06 2.98 2.81
N ALA A 207 1.52 4.18 3.06
CA ALA A 207 0.17 4.55 2.64
C ALA A 207 0.01 4.56 1.11
N PHE A 208 1.03 5.01 0.37
CA PHE A 208 1.03 5.01 -1.09
C PHE A 208 0.88 3.60 -1.67
N TRP A 209 1.70 2.65 -1.22
CA TRP A 209 1.62 1.27 -1.69
C TRP A 209 0.36 0.55 -1.20
N ALA A 210 -0.12 0.86 0.02
CA ALA A 210 -1.41 0.36 0.50
C ALA A 210 -2.57 0.83 -0.37
N GLY A 211 -2.57 2.10 -0.79
CA GLY A 211 -3.56 2.65 -1.72
C GLY A 211 -3.53 1.96 -3.09
N ILE A 212 -2.34 1.71 -3.65
CA ILE A 212 -2.21 0.94 -4.89
C ILE A 212 -2.76 -0.48 -4.74
N ALA A 213 -2.46 -1.17 -3.63
CA ALA A 213 -3.01 -2.49 -3.36
C ALA A 213 -4.55 -2.46 -3.28
N GLY A 214 -5.12 -1.42 -2.67
CA GLY A 214 -6.57 -1.18 -2.65
C GLY A 214 -7.17 -1.04 -4.05
N GLY A 215 -6.54 -0.25 -4.92
CA GLY A 215 -6.99 -0.08 -6.30
C GLY A 215 -6.94 -1.37 -7.12
N LEU A 216 -5.90 -2.19 -6.95
CA LEU A 216 -5.82 -3.52 -7.56
C LEU A 216 -6.93 -4.44 -7.07
N TRP A 217 -7.22 -4.42 -5.76
CA TRP A 217 -8.27 -5.23 -5.17
C TRP A 217 -9.66 -4.85 -5.71
N ALA A 218 -9.95 -3.55 -5.76
CA ALA A 218 -11.22 -3.03 -6.27
C ALA A 218 -11.51 -3.44 -7.72
N HIS A 219 -10.52 -3.31 -8.59
CA HIS A 219 -10.62 -3.67 -10.01
C HIS A 219 -10.52 -5.18 -10.28
N TYR A 220 -10.36 -6.00 -9.24
CA TYR A 220 -10.46 -7.45 -9.34
C TYR A 220 -11.83 -7.95 -8.87
N ILE A 221 -12.32 -7.45 -7.73
CA ILE A 221 -13.57 -7.90 -7.10
C ILE A 221 -14.82 -7.19 -7.67
N GLN A 222 -14.64 -6.05 -8.35
CA GLN A 222 -15.67 -5.28 -9.06
C GLN A 222 -16.79 -4.64 -8.21
N PHE A 223 -16.74 -4.84 -6.89
CA PHE A 223 -17.70 -4.31 -5.94
C PHE A 223 -16.97 -3.89 -4.65
N LEU A 224 -17.15 -2.63 -4.23
CA LEU A 224 -16.60 -2.15 -2.96
C LEU A 224 -17.73 -1.93 -1.95
N HIS A 225 -17.49 -2.33 -0.71
CA HIS A 225 -18.37 -1.96 0.40
C HIS A 225 -17.53 -1.42 1.57
N PRO A 226 -17.95 -0.33 2.25
CA PRO A 226 -17.11 0.26 3.31
C PRO A 226 -16.84 -0.71 4.47
N SER A 227 -17.74 -1.65 4.76
CA SER A 227 -17.53 -2.67 5.81
C SER A 227 -16.44 -3.69 5.49
N SER A 228 -15.95 -3.77 4.25
CA SER A 228 -14.82 -4.63 3.90
C SER A 228 -13.48 -4.08 4.39
N PHE A 229 -13.42 -2.78 4.73
CA PHE A 229 -12.21 -2.10 5.19
C PHE A 229 -12.24 -1.80 6.69
N THR A 230 -12.56 -2.81 7.49
CA THR A 230 -12.56 -2.70 8.95
C THR A 230 -11.16 -2.92 9.52
N PHE A 231 -11.00 -2.69 10.82
CA PHE A 231 -9.78 -3.00 11.56
C PHE A 231 -9.29 -4.44 11.31
N MET A 232 -10.21 -5.41 11.24
CA MET A 232 -9.86 -6.82 10.95
C MET A 232 -9.07 -6.95 9.66
N LYS A 233 -9.36 -6.12 8.65
CA LYS A 233 -8.62 -6.15 7.39
C LYS A 233 -7.16 -5.73 7.56
N SER A 234 -6.85 -4.86 8.53
CA SER A 234 -5.47 -4.49 8.86
C SER A 234 -4.74 -5.58 9.62
N VAL A 235 -5.46 -6.43 10.37
CA VAL A 235 -4.90 -7.56 11.14
C VAL A 235 -4.58 -8.76 10.24
N GLU A 236 -5.33 -8.94 9.15
CA GLU A 236 -5.08 -9.98 8.15
C GLU A 236 -3.77 -9.79 7.36
N VAL A 237 -3.21 -8.57 7.36
CA VAL A 237 -2.01 -8.17 6.61
C VAL A 237 -0.75 -8.44 7.42
#